data_AF-A0A7S1V4L0-F1
#
_entry.id   AF-A0A7S1V4L0-F1
#
_cell.length_a   1.000
_cell.length_b   1.000
_cell.length_c   1.000
_cell.angle_alpha   90.00
_cell.angle_beta   90.00
_cell.angle_gamma   90.00
#
_symmetry.space_group_name_H-M   'P 1'
#
loop_
_entity.id
_entity.type
_entity.pdbx_description
1 polymer ?
#
loop_
_entity_poly.entity_id
_entity_poly.type
_entity_poly.pdbx_seq_one_letter_code
_entity_poly.pdbx_strand_id
1 'polypeptide(L)'
;VSVVEAGGRRAIAYLDDEAQGKNVVLELSNTSSALLLQDLTSCSVSLKGSSYNAVHLQNVQSTTVHIHRRVEGAIHVTGCRLLTVDAVFCHQLRLHESQKLHLTISVGSSPIMENCTEVTFRVPPDDDKSSTTMEFLRDVKDFNWLRNNVPSPNFKVDTFPTTDNGQDTGELKEKSVDERVSMNSTSQFAMNASQSPKQ
;
A
#
# COMPACT_ATOMS: atom_id res chain seq x y z
N VAL A 1 -17.62 -8.10 19.18
CA VAL A 1 -17.37 -8.86 17.93
C VAL A 1 -18.24 -10.10 17.95
N SER A 2 -19.28 -10.13 17.13
CA SER A 2 -20.13 -11.31 16.96
C SER A 2 -19.73 -12.00 15.65
N VAL A 3 -19.02 -13.11 15.77
CA VAL A 3 -18.78 -14.00 14.63
C VAL A 3 -19.94 -14.98 14.59
N VAL A 4 -20.74 -14.90 13.54
CA VAL A 4 -21.84 -15.82 13.28
C VAL A 4 -21.40 -16.75 12.15
N GLU A 5 -21.13 -18.01 12.49
CA GLU A 5 -21.01 -19.06 11.48
C GLU A 5 -22.41 -19.47 11.03
N ALA A 6 -22.84 -18.98 9.87
CA ALA A 6 -24.05 -19.45 9.24
C ALA A 6 -23.79 -20.87 8.72
N GLY A 7 -24.37 -21.89 9.38
CA GLY A 7 -24.11 -23.31 9.15
C GLY A 7 -23.71 -23.67 7.73
N GLY A 8 -22.45 -24.11 7.55
CA GLY A 8 -21.81 -24.32 6.26
C GLY A 8 -20.54 -23.47 6.06
N ARG A 9 -19.93 -23.55 4.88
CA ARG A 9 -18.63 -22.96 4.49
C ARG A 9 -18.58 -21.41 4.47
N ARG A 10 -19.44 -20.69 5.21
CA ARG A 10 -19.47 -19.21 5.19
C ARG A 10 -19.50 -18.68 6.62
N ALA A 11 -18.50 -17.84 6.94
CA ALA A 11 -18.45 -17.12 8.19
C ALA A 11 -18.87 -15.67 7.94
N ILE A 12 -19.76 -15.14 8.76
CA ILE A 12 -20.13 -13.72 8.72
C ILE A 12 -19.65 -13.11 10.03
N ALA A 13 -18.82 -12.08 9.95
CA ALA A 13 -18.36 -11.36 11.12
C ALA A 13 -19.01 -9.98 11.15
N TYR A 14 -19.76 -9.74 12.23
CA TYR A 14 -20.30 -8.43 12.57
C TYR A 14 -19.50 -7.87 13.73
N LEU A 15 -19.23 -6.57 13.68
CA LEU A 15 -18.81 -5.83 14.87
C LEU A 15 -20.05 -5.22 15.48
N ASP A 16 -20.30 -5.57 16.75
CA ASP A 16 -21.26 -4.87 17.58
C ASP A 16 -20.80 -3.42 17.80
N ASP A 17 -21.73 -2.57 18.24
CA ASP A 17 -21.44 -1.17 18.56
C ASP A 17 -20.27 -1.04 19.55
N GLU A 18 -20.12 -2.02 20.46
CA GLU A 18 -19.02 -2.06 21.40
C GLU A 18 -17.65 -2.28 20.74
N ALA A 19 -17.57 -2.91 19.57
CA ALA A 19 -16.31 -3.16 18.85
C ALA A 19 -15.94 -2.04 17.88
N GLN A 20 -16.81 -1.07 17.64
CA GLN A 20 -16.50 0.12 16.83
C GLN A 20 -15.34 0.89 17.48
N GLY A 21 -14.41 1.41 16.67
CA GLY A 21 -13.23 2.10 17.22
C GLY A 21 -12.11 1.19 17.71
N LYS A 22 -12.26 -0.15 17.67
CA LYS A 22 -11.31 -1.10 18.27
C LYS A 22 -10.46 -1.84 17.24
N ASN A 23 -9.33 -2.37 17.72
CA ASN A 23 -8.57 -3.39 17.01
C ASN A 23 -9.22 -4.76 17.27
N VAL A 24 -9.58 -5.44 16.19
CA VAL A 24 -10.24 -6.74 16.18
C VAL A 24 -9.35 -7.71 15.42
N VAL A 25 -8.98 -8.79 16.08
CA VAL A 25 -8.30 -9.92 15.43
C VAL A 25 -9.33 -11.02 15.21
N LEU A 26 -9.52 -11.43 13.96
CA LEU A 26 -10.36 -12.56 13.58
C LEU A 26 -9.45 -13.70 13.15
N GLU A 27 -9.54 -14.82 13.88
CA GLU A 27 -8.84 -16.06 13.55
C GLU A 27 -9.83 -17.14 13.15
N LEU A 28 -9.89 -17.43 11.85
CA LEU A 28 -10.73 -18.51 11.31
C LEU A 28 -9.87 -19.74 11.00
N SER A 29 -10.13 -20.82 11.72
CA SER A 29 -9.39 -22.08 11.63
C SER A 29 -9.79 -22.93 10.42
N ASN A 30 -11.01 -22.78 9.90
CA ASN A 30 -11.51 -23.57 8.78
C ASN A 30 -11.09 -23.00 7.42
N THR A 31 -10.29 -23.80 6.70
CA THR A 31 -9.98 -23.61 5.29
C THR A 31 -11.26 -23.68 4.47
N SER A 32 -11.38 -22.87 3.41
CA SER A 32 -12.52 -22.84 2.47
C SER A 32 -13.72 -21.96 2.86
N SER A 33 -13.60 -21.09 3.86
CA SER A 33 -14.67 -20.16 4.21
C SER A 33 -14.68 -18.92 3.31
N ALA A 34 -15.88 -18.46 2.94
CA ALA A 34 -16.07 -17.08 2.50
C ALA A 34 -16.36 -16.23 3.74
N LEU A 35 -15.71 -15.07 3.85
CA LEU A 35 -15.89 -14.14 4.95
C LEU A 35 -16.64 -12.90 4.47
N LEU A 36 -17.65 -12.49 5.23
CA LEU A 36 -18.31 -11.19 5.08
C LEU A 36 -17.99 -10.32 6.30
N LEU A 37 -17.36 -9.18 6.06
CA LEU A 37 -17.18 -8.09 7.02
C LEU A 37 -18.14 -6.97 6.61
N GLN A 38 -19.10 -6.65 7.47
CA GLN A 38 -20.18 -5.74 7.13
C GLN A 38 -20.46 -4.73 8.23
N ASP A 39 -20.79 -3.49 7.83
CA ASP A 39 -21.25 -2.40 8.71
C ASP A 39 -20.22 -2.00 9.80
N LEU A 40 -18.95 -1.93 9.39
CA LEU A 40 -17.82 -1.63 10.27
C LEU A 40 -17.40 -0.17 10.16
N THR A 41 -17.17 0.50 11.28
CA THR A 41 -16.75 1.90 11.31
C THR A 41 -15.60 2.14 12.30
N SER A 42 -14.55 2.81 11.85
CA SER A 42 -13.41 3.19 12.71
C SER A 42 -12.66 1.99 13.31
N CYS A 43 -12.58 0.87 12.60
CA CYS A 43 -11.98 -0.35 13.13
C CYS A 43 -10.59 -0.63 12.55
N SER A 44 -9.82 -1.48 13.23
CA SER A 44 -8.66 -2.16 12.64
C SER A 44 -8.91 -3.65 12.71
N VAL A 45 -9.09 -4.31 11.58
CA VAL A 45 -9.42 -5.75 11.50
C VAL A 45 -8.21 -6.51 10.98
N SER A 46 -7.74 -7.48 11.75
CA SER A 46 -6.68 -8.41 11.31
C SER A 46 -7.26 -9.80 11.08
N LEU A 47 -7.30 -10.23 9.82
CA LEU A 47 -7.68 -11.57 9.41
C LEU A 47 -6.44 -12.48 9.46
N LYS A 48 -6.35 -13.24 10.54
CA LYS A 48 -5.33 -14.25 10.77
C LYS A 48 -6.01 -15.63 10.61
N GLY A 49 -5.27 -16.68 10.27
CA GLY A 49 -5.85 -18.02 10.09
C GLY A 49 -5.38 -18.72 8.83
N SER A 50 -6.29 -19.41 8.15
CA SER A 50 -6.02 -20.16 6.91
C SER A 50 -6.38 -19.36 5.64
N SER A 51 -6.24 -19.94 4.45
CA SER A 51 -6.64 -19.28 3.20
C SER A 51 -8.16 -19.14 3.08
N TYR A 52 -8.60 -18.03 2.49
CA TYR A 52 -10.01 -17.71 2.29
C TYR A 52 -10.41 -17.94 0.83
N ASN A 53 -11.63 -18.40 0.58
CA ASN A 53 -12.14 -18.49 -0.80
C ASN A 53 -12.62 -17.13 -1.33
N ALA A 54 -13.19 -16.32 -0.44
CA ALA A 54 -13.62 -14.97 -0.77
C ALA A 54 -13.66 -14.12 0.50
N VAL A 55 -13.40 -12.82 0.34
CA VAL A 55 -13.61 -11.82 1.39
C VAL A 55 -14.52 -10.74 0.81
N HIS A 56 -15.59 -10.43 1.53
CA HIS A 56 -16.53 -9.38 1.19
C HIS A 56 -16.44 -8.28 2.24
N LEU A 57 -16.18 -7.05 1.81
CA LEU A 57 -16.19 -5.86 2.63
C LEU A 57 -17.40 -5.04 2.18
N GLN A 58 -18.40 -4.90 3.05
CA GLN A 58 -19.67 -4.25 2.71
C GLN A 58 -20.01 -3.15 3.71
N ASN A 59 -20.21 -1.92 3.22
CA ASN A 59 -20.50 -0.75 4.06
C ASN A 59 -19.46 -0.56 5.19
N VAL A 60 -18.18 -0.67 4.85
CA VAL A 60 -17.07 -0.49 5.79
C VAL A 60 -16.49 0.91 5.65
N GLN A 61 -16.34 1.63 6.77
CA GLN A 61 -15.96 3.04 6.80
C GLN A 61 -14.80 3.32 7.76
N SER A 62 -13.87 4.19 7.36
CA SER A 62 -12.75 4.66 8.21
C SER A 62 -11.98 3.52 8.89
N THR A 63 -11.79 2.42 8.18
CA THR A 63 -11.34 1.14 8.76
C THR A 63 -10.11 0.65 8.02
N THR A 64 -9.22 -0.03 8.73
CA THR A 64 -8.08 -0.75 8.13
C THR A 64 -8.30 -2.25 8.25
N VAL A 65 -8.10 -2.99 7.16
CA VAL A 65 -8.21 -4.45 7.11
C VAL A 65 -6.90 -5.07 6.68
N HIS A 66 -6.30 -5.89 7.53
CA HIS A 66 -5.10 -6.67 7.22
C HIS A 66 -5.48 -8.12 6.95
N ILE A 67 -5.17 -8.62 5.75
CA ILE A 67 -5.46 -9.98 5.30
C ILE A 67 -4.14 -10.72 5.13
N HIS A 68 -3.73 -11.44 6.19
CA HIS A 68 -2.41 -12.05 6.27
C HIS A 68 -2.26 -13.35 5.48
N ARG A 69 -3.33 -13.83 4.84
CA ARG A 69 -3.36 -15.07 4.06
C ARG A 69 -3.91 -14.83 2.66
N ARG A 70 -3.57 -15.72 1.73
CA ARG A 70 -4.07 -15.67 0.36
C ARG A 70 -5.59 -15.80 0.34
N VAL A 71 -6.23 -15.02 -0.53
CA VAL A 71 -7.62 -15.20 -0.92
C VAL A 71 -7.63 -15.94 -2.26
N GLU A 72 -8.01 -17.22 -2.25
CA GLU A 72 -8.00 -18.12 -3.41
C GLU A 72 -9.08 -17.79 -4.45
N GLY A 73 -9.97 -16.85 -4.14
CA GLY A 73 -10.92 -16.29 -5.11
C GLY A 73 -10.87 -14.78 -5.09
N ALA A 74 -12.01 -14.19 -4.72
CA ALA A 74 -12.24 -12.77 -4.91
C ALA A 74 -12.27 -11.99 -3.60
N ILE A 75 -11.71 -10.78 -3.63
CA ILE A 75 -12.02 -9.73 -2.67
C ILE A 75 -13.04 -8.80 -3.31
N HIS A 76 -14.19 -8.65 -2.66
CA HIS A 76 -15.26 -7.76 -3.07
C HIS A 76 -15.35 -6.60 -2.08
N VAL A 77 -15.35 -5.37 -2.60
CA VAL A 77 -15.47 -4.15 -1.80
C VAL A 77 -16.68 -3.37 -2.32
N THR A 78 -17.71 -3.24 -1.48
CA THR A 78 -18.98 -2.60 -1.87
C THR A 78 -19.40 -1.56 -0.83
N GLY A 79 -19.74 -0.34 -1.27
CA GLY A 79 -20.23 0.69 -0.36
C GLY A 79 -19.22 1.17 0.68
N CYS A 80 -17.92 1.01 0.43
CA CYS A 80 -16.88 1.29 1.43
C CYS A 80 -16.26 2.68 1.26
N ARG A 81 -15.82 3.29 2.38
CA ARG A 81 -15.23 4.64 2.36
C ARG A 81 -14.08 4.81 3.34
N LEU A 82 -13.02 5.53 2.96
CA LEU A 82 -11.85 5.72 3.83
C LEU A 82 -11.32 4.37 4.35
N LEU A 83 -11.23 3.40 3.44
CA LEU A 83 -10.88 2.03 3.75
C LEU A 83 -9.46 1.75 3.27
N THR A 84 -8.63 1.25 4.18
CA THR A 84 -7.30 0.72 3.88
C THR A 84 -7.34 -0.80 3.91
N VAL A 85 -6.85 -1.45 2.86
CA VAL A 85 -6.72 -2.91 2.81
C VAL A 85 -5.28 -3.27 2.50
N ASP A 86 -4.66 -4.02 3.39
CA ASP A 86 -3.36 -4.66 3.16
C ASP A 86 -3.61 -6.16 3.03
N ALA A 87 -3.41 -6.71 1.84
CA ALA A 87 -3.69 -8.12 1.57
C ALA A 87 -2.52 -8.80 0.86
N VAL A 88 -2.18 -10.01 1.31
CA VAL A 88 -1.08 -10.78 0.73
C VAL A 88 -1.33 -11.10 -0.74
N PHE A 89 -2.54 -11.55 -1.08
CA PHE A 89 -2.91 -11.89 -2.46
C PHE A 89 -4.42 -12.11 -2.61
N CYS A 90 -4.98 -11.76 -3.77
CA CYS A 90 -6.25 -12.30 -4.25
C CYS A 90 -6.21 -12.61 -5.75
N HIS A 91 -7.02 -13.56 -6.23
CA HIS A 91 -7.10 -13.81 -7.69
C HIS A 91 -7.90 -12.73 -8.40
N GLN A 92 -8.99 -12.24 -7.79
CA GLN A 92 -9.89 -11.26 -8.37
C GLN A 92 -10.17 -10.13 -7.37
N LEU A 93 -10.03 -8.88 -7.80
CA LEU A 93 -10.40 -7.72 -7.00
C LEU A 93 -11.55 -6.97 -7.69
N ARG A 94 -12.66 -6.82 -6.98
CA ARG A 94 -13.86 -6.15 -7.50
C ARG A 94 -14.30 -5.05 -6.54
N LEU A 95 -14.41 -3.84 -7.07
CA LEU A 95 -14.79 -2.64 -6.31
C LEU A 95 -16.11 -2.10 -6.86
N HIS A 96 -17.03 -1.74 -5.97
CA HIS A 96 -18.33 -1.19 -6.33
C HIS A 96 -18.74 -0.08 -5.36
N GLU A 97 -19.29 1.02 -5.86
CA GLU A 97 -19.89 2.10 -5.04
C GLU A 97 -19.02 2.54 -3.86
N SER A 98 -17.71 2.68 -4.08
CA SER A 98 -16.73 2.89 -3.01
C SER A 98 -15.83 4.09 -3.28
N GLN A 99 -15.42 4.81 -2.24
CA GLN A 99 -14.65 6.04 -2.37
C GLN A 99 -13.47 6.09 -1.40
N LYS A 100 -12.34 6.69 -1.80
CA LYS A 100 -11.17 6.88 -0.92
C LYS A 100 -10.66 5.55 -0.37
N LEU A 101 -10.24 4.68 -1.29
CA LEU A 101 -9.71 3.37 -0.97
C LEU A 101 -8.18 3.39 -1.09
N HIS A 102 -7.50 2.78 -0.14
CA HIS A 102 -6.07 2.53 -0.19
C HIS A 102 -5.83 1.02 -0.15
N LEU A 103 -5.41 0.45 -1.27
CA LEU A 103 -5.33 -0.99 -1.46
C LEU A 103 -3.88 -1.39 -1.73
N THR A 104 -3.20 -1.94 -0.72
CA THR A 104 -1.87 -2.56 -0.86
C THR A 104 -2.06 -4.06 -1.05
N ILE A 105 -2.01 -4.54 -2.29
CA ILE A 105 -2.46 -5.91 -2.61
C ILE A 105 -1.77 -6.52 -3.82
N SER A 106 -1.37 -7.78 -3.71
CA SER A 106 -0.98 -8.62 -4.85
C SER A 106 -2.23 -9.18 -5.54
N VAL A 107 -2.29 -9.13 -6.87
CA VAL A 107 -3.47 -9.54 -7.63
C VAL A 107 -3.13 -10.56 -8.72
N GLY A 108 -4.00 -11.53 -8.93
CA GLY A 108 -3.89 -12.52 -10.00
C GLY A 108 -4.50 -12.10 -11.33
N SER A 109 -5.19 -10.95 -11.37
CA SER A 109 -5.83 -10.39 -12.56
C SER A 109 -6.04 -8.88 -12.40
N SER A 110 -6.30 -8.18 -13.50
CA SER A 110 -6.63 -6.75 -13.48
C SER A 110 -7.88 -6.48 -12.62
N PRO A 111 -7.83 -5.55 -11.64
CA PRO A 111 -9.00 -5.19 -10.86
C PRO A 111 -10.14 -4.66 -11.71
N ILE A 112 -11.36 -4.89 -11.25
CA ILE A 112 -12.59 -4.35 -11.85
C ILE A 112 -13.17 -3.33 -10.87
N MET A 113 -13.58 -2.16 -11.36
CA MET A 113 -14.29 -1.17 -10.57
C MET A 113 -15.47 -0.53 -11.31
N GLU A 114 -16.48 -0.17 -10.54
CA GLU A 114 -17.71 0.49 -11.00
C GLU A 114 -18.20 1.43 -9.89
N ASN A 115 -18.64 2.63 -10.25
CA ASN A 115 -19.08 3.66 -9.28
C ASN A 115 -18.05 3.96 -8.18
N CYS A 116 -16.76 3.91 -8.51
CA CYS A 116 -15.65 4.17 -7.58
C CYS A 116 -14.94 5.50 -7.84
N THR A 117 -14.42 6.15 -6.80
CA THR A 117 -13.60 7.37 -6.90
C THR A 117 -12.47 7.38 -5.87
N GLU A 118 -11.36 8.07 -6.19
CA GLU A 118 -10.21 8.22 -5.29
C GLU A 118 -9.63 6.86 -4.82
N VAL A 119 -9.43 5.92 -5.74
CA VAL A 119 -8.83 4.61 -5.43
C VAL A 119 -7.32 4.67 -5.62
N THR A 120 -6.56 4.28 -4.60
CA THR A 120 -5.10 4.15 -4.69
C THR A 120 -4.72 2.68 -4.57
N PHE A 121 -4.09 2.15 -5.60
CA PHE A 121 -3.49 0.81 -5.58
C PHE A 121 -2.00 0.89 -5.30
N ARG A 122 -1.47 -0.10 -4.60
CA ARG A 122 -0.04 -0.27 -4.34
C ARG A 122 0.32 -1.75 -4.34
N VAL A 123 1.51 -2.07 -4.84
CA VAL A 123 2.07 -3.42 -4.74
C VAL A 123 2.70 -3.61 -3.37
N PRO A 124 2.42 -4.72 -2.65
CA PRO A 124 3.09 -5.03 -1.40
C PRO A 124 4.62 -5.07 -1.58
N PRO A 125 5.42 -4.59 -0.61
CA PRO A 125 6.87 -4.55 -0.74
C PRO A 125 7.49 -5.96 -0.88
N ASP A 126 6.85 -6.96 -0.28
CA ASP A 126 7.31 -8.34 -0.26
C ASP A 126 6.59 -9.22 -1.30
N ASP A 127 6.04 -8.62 -2.37
CA ASP A 127 5.38 -9.39 -3.44
C ASP A 127 6.41 -9.98 -4.43
N ASP A 128 6.61 -11.30 -4.34
CA ASP A 128 7.46 -12.09 -5.25
C ASP A 128 7.06 -11.94 -6.74
N LYS A 129 5.82 -11.52 -7.02
CA LYS A 129 5.30 -11.29 -8.38
C LYS A 129 5.02 -9.81 -8.66
N SER A 130 5.73 -8.91 -7.98
CA SER A 130 5.52 -7.46 -8.04
C SER A 130 5.42 -6.90 -9.47
N SER A 131 6.26 -7.33 -10.42
CA SER A 131 6.18 -6.91 -11.82
C SER A 131 4.84 -7.26 -12.48
N THR A 132 4.39 -8.51 -12.32
CA THR A 132 3.10 -8.98 -12.85
C THR A 132 1.93 -8.29 -12.16
N THR A 133 2.01 -8.12 -10.83
CA THR A 133 1.01 -7.36 -10.07
C THR A 133 0.94 -5.91 -10.57
N MET A 134 2.07 -5.24 -10.81
CA MET A 134 2.11 -3.88 -11.35
C MET A 134 1.45 -3.78 -12.72
N GLU A 135 1.64 -4.77 -13.61
CA GLU A 135 0.96 -4.81 -14.91
C GLU A 135 -0.57 -4.87 -14.75
N PHE A 136 -1.07 -5.73 -13.87
CA PHE A 136 -2.51 -5.82 -13.59
C PHE A 136 -3.07 -4.55 -12.94
N LEU A 137 -2.36 -3.94 -12.00
CA LEU A 137 -2.78 -2.69 -11.36
C LEU A 137 -2.75 -1.50 -12.32
N ARG A 138 -1.97 -1.55 -13.40
CA ARG A 138 -1.99 -0.54 -14.48
C ARG A 138 -3.12 -0.74 -15.47
N ASP A 139 -3.74 -1.92 -15.49
CA ASP A 139 -4.81 -2.32 -16.43
C ASP A 139 -6.20 -2.46 -15.76
N VAL A 140 -6.45 -1.66 -14.71
CA VAL A 140 -7.75 -1.66 -14.00
C VAL A 140 -8.91 -1.35 -14.96
N LYS A 141 -9.96 -2.16 -14.89
CA LYS A 141 -11.17 -2.00 -15.70
C LYS A 141 -12.20 -1.16 -14.97
N ASP A 142 -12.29 0.12 -15.33
CA ASP A 142 -13.32 1.04 -14.83
C ASP A 142 -14.55 1.04 -15.74
N PHE A 143 -15.62 0.38 -15.31
CA PHE A 143 -16.85 0.24 -16.08
C PHE A 143 -17.62 1.56 -16.26
N ASN A 144 -17.36 2.56 -15.41
CA ASN A 144 -17.94 3.89 -15.57
C ASN A 144 -17.15 4.80 -16.52
N TRP A 145 -15.94 4.38 -16.91
CA TRP A 145 -15.04 5.17 -17.74
C TRP A 145 -14.78 4.50 -19.08
N LEU A 146 -15.83 4.42 -19.91
CA LEU A 146 -15.78 3.79 -21.24
C LEU A 146 -15.13 4.68 -22.32
N ARG A 147 -14.25 5.62 -21.93
CA ARG A 147 -13.58 6.52 -22.88
C ARG A 147 -12.31 5.86 -23.41
N ASN A 148 -12.23 5.71 -24.74
CA ASN A 148 -11.05 5.18 -25.38
C ASN A 148 -9.84 6.14 -25.21
N ASN A 149 -8.66 5.56 -24.95
CA ASN A 149 -7.37 6.25 -24.91
C ASN A 149 -7.24 7.36 -23.85
N VAL A 150 -8.16 7.44 -22.88
CA VAL A 150 -8.06 8.35 -21.74
C VAL A 150 -8.06 7.52 -20.46
N PRO A 151 -6.96 7.52 -19.68
CA PRO A 151 -6.93 6.83 -18.39
C PRO A 151 -8.07 7.30 -17.49
N SER A 152 -8.65 6.38 -16.71
CA SER A 152 -9.65 6.75 -15.72
C SER A 152 -9.03 7.67 -14.65
N PRO A 153 -9.67 8.80 -14.30
CA PRO A 153 -9.21 9.65 -13.21
C PRO A 153 -9.58 9.08 -11.83
N ASN A 154 -10.36 8.01 -11.77
CA ASN A 154 -10.93 7.49 -10.53
C ASN A 154 -9.94 6.66 -9.71
N PHE A 155 -8.81 6.29 -10.29
CA PHE A 155 -7.77 5.55 -9.59
C PHE A 155 -6.36 6.04 -9.94
N LYS A 156 -5.40 5.67 -9.09
CA LYS A 156 -3.97 5.77 -9.35
C LYS A 156 -3.24 4.55 -8.80
N VAL A 157 -2.05 4.30 -9.33
CA VAL A 157 -1.12 3.30 -8.80
C VAL A 157 0.07 4.03 -8.21
N ASP A 158 0.27 3.91 -6.90
CA ASP A 158 1.44 4.45 -6.21
C ASP A 158 2.50 3.35 -6.07
N THR A 159 3.77 3.70 -6.19
CA THR A 159 4.91 2.83 -5.83
C THR A 159 5.48 3.27 -4.49
N PHE A 160 5.97 2.32 -3.68
CA PHE A 160 6.85 2.69 -2.56
C PHE A 160 8.10 3.37 -3.13
N PRO A 161 8.70 4.35 -2.43
CA PRO A 161 9.97 4.92 -2.86
C PRO A 161 11.02 3.81 -2.91
N THR A 162 11.53 3.52 -4.11
CA THR A 162 12.66 2.60 -4.28
C THR A 162 13.87 3.29 -3.64
N THR A 163 14.50 2.66 -2.64
CA THR A 163 15.89 3.00 -2.27
C THR A 163 16.78 2.55 -3.41
N ASP A 164 16.98 3.42 -4.38
CA ASP A 164 17.88 3.20 -5.51
C ASP A 164 19.33 3.25 -5.00
N ASN A 165 19.98 2.08 -4.85
CA ASN A 165 21.44 2.02 -4.71
C ASN A 165 22.04 2.25 -6.10
N GLY A 166 22.24 3.52 -6.45
CA GLY A 166 22.80 3.92 -7.74
C GLY A 166 24.20 3.33 -7.98
N GLN A 167 24.30 2.41 -8.95
CA GLN A 167 25.53 2.22 -9.70
C GLN A 167 25.58 3.30 -10.79
N ASP A 168 26.21 4.41 -10.47
CA ASP A 168 26.62 5.42 -11.43
C ASP A 168 27.88 4.93 -12.15
N THR A 169 27.73 4.33 -13.34
CA THR A 169 28.84 4.18 -14.28
C THR A 169 29.01 5.49 -15.04
N GLY A 170 29.52 6.50 -14.34
CA GLY A 170 29.92 7.79 -14.89
C GLY A 170 31.27 7.68 -15.59
N GLU A 171 31.24 7.60 -16.92
CA GLU A 171 32.36 7.75 -17.83
C GLU A 171 32.98 9.16 -17.68
N LEU A 172 34.15 9.26 -17.03
CA LEU A 172 34.88 10.52 -16.86
C LEU A 172 35.51 10.95 -18.18
N LYS A 173 34.92 11.96 -18.83
CA LYS A 173 35.61 12.76 -19.86
C LYS A 173 36.53 13.78 -19.17
N GLU A 174 37.84 13.56 -19.25
CA GLU A 174 38.84 14.57 -18.92
C GLU A 174 38.69 15.78 -19.86
N LYS A 175 38.46 16.96 -19.28
CA LYS A 175 38.72 18.24 -19.94
C LYS A 175 39.73 19.01 -19.11
N SER A 176 40.90 19.17 -19.70
CA SER A 176 41.97 20.10 -19.35
C SER A 176 41.50 21.54 -19.49
N VAL A 177 41.69 22.37 -18.44
CA VAL A 177 41.96 23.82 -18.55
C VAL A 177 42.72 24.28 -17.29
N ASP A 178 43.91 24.84 -17.50
CA ASP A 178 44.69 25.66 -16.57
C ASP A 178 43.99 27.02 -16.31
N GLU A 179 43.95 27.50 -15.07
CA GLU A 179 44.32 28.90 -14.74
C GLU A 179 44.40 29.16 -13.22
N ARG A 180 45.50 29.80 -12.81
CA ARG A 180 45.76 30.32 -11.46
C ARG A 180 45.15 31.72 -11.31
N VAL A 181 44.44 32.01 -10.23
CA VAL A 181 44.55 33.29 -9.47
C VAL A 181 44.11 33.05 -8.02
N SER A 182 44.97 33.38 -7.05
CA SER A 182 44.65 33.49 -5.62
C SER A 182 44.96 34.93 -5.18
N MET A 183 44.00 35.60 -4.55
CA MET A 183 44.22 36.85 -3.84
C MET A 183 43.40 36.94 -2.54
N ASN A 184 44.16 37.11 -1.46
CA ASN A 184 43.96 37.92 -0.26
C ASN A 184 42.76 37.73 0.69
N SER A 185 43.11 37.48 1.95
CA SER A 185 42.69 38.37 3.05
C SER A 185 43.66 38.32 4.24
N THR A 186 44.25 39.47 4.55
CA THR A 186 45.08 39.78 5.73
C THR A 186 44.19 40.17 6.91
N SER A 187 44.51 39.69 8.12
CA SER A 187 44.32 40.42 9.39
C SER A 187 45.26 39.81 10.43
N GLN A 188 46.38 40.47 10.78
CA GLN A 188 46.61 41.22 12.04
C GLN A 188 46.38 40.34 13.31
N PHE A 189 47.29 40.18 14.28
CA PHE A 189 47.96 41.19 15.10
C PHE A 189 49.09 40.52 15.94
N ALA A 190 50.10 41.31 16.34
CA ALA A 190 51.29 40.92 17.08
C ALA A 190 51.08 40.77 18.60
N MET A 191 51.94 39.99 19.28
CA MET A 191 52.71 40.44 20.47
C MET A 191 53.71 39.39 20.98
N ASN A 192 54.99 39.73 20.81
CA ASN A 192 56.14 39.72 21.73
C ASN A 192 56.48 38.58 22.71
N ALA A 193 57.82 38.39 22.77
CA ALA A 193 58.70 38.03 23.90
C ALA A 193 58.71 36.55 24.30
N SER A 194 59.81 35.95 24.76
CA SER A 194 61.24 36.27 24.86
C SER A 194 61.87 35.02 25.50
N GLN A 195 63.11 34.73 25.13
CA GLN A 195 64.11 33.95 25.88
C GLN A 195 63.98 32.41 26.01
N SER A 196 65.11 31.81 25.62
CA SER A 196 65.62 30.45 25.82
C SER A 196 65.94 30.15 27.30
N PRO A 197 66.73 29.10 27.68
CA PRO A 197 67.19 27.91 26.95
C PRO A 197 67.09 26.58 27.75
N LYS A 198 67.38 25.47 27.04
CA LYS A 198 68.13 24.27 27.45
C LYS A 198 67.87 23.66 28.84
N GLN A 199 67.46 22.40 28.83
CA GLN A 199 68.37 21.27 29.10
C GLN A 199 67.89 20.03 28.35
#